data_AF-A0A4Q2QQP2-F1
#
_entry.id   AF-A0A4Q2QQP2-F1
#
_cell.length_a   1.000
_cell.length_b   1.000
_cell.length_c   1.000
_cell.angle_alpha   90.00
_cell.angle_beta   90.00
_cell.angle_gamma   90.00
#
_symmetry.space_group_name_H-M   'P 1'
#
loop_
_entity.id
_entity.type
_entity.pdbx_description
1 polymer ?
#
loop_
_entity_poly.entity_id
_entity_poly.type
_entity_poly.pdbx_seq_one_letter_code
_entity_poly.pdbx_strand_id
1 'polypeptide(L)'
;RNKDHLATNEQLKALLASHQQPPIRFKQIFNDATPAAIKDYLCGYWRSVGIMSDEAGTIFNGYTLNELPFINKMWDGATFSVERKSEPEKLIRDARLTLALMVQPDVFKGYLQRKGDTAKGIGFFARCLICQPDSKQGSRRISSPVVSSEHLPVFHQR
;
A
#
# COMPACT_ATOMS: atom_id res chain seq x y z
N ARG A 1 48.96 -18.72 -15.48
CA ARG A 1 48.98 -17.24 -15.35
C ARG A 1 48.39 -16.90 -13.98
N ASN A 2 49.23 -16.87 -12.93
CA ASN A 2 48.80 -16.45 -11.59
C ASN A 2 48.45 -14.97 -11.66
N LYS A 3 47.16 -14.63 -11.58
CA LYS A 3 46.73 -13.25 -11.41
C LYS A 3 46.92 -12.91 -9.94
N ASP A 4 47.69 -11.86 -9.68
CA ASP A 4 47.90 -11.36 -8.33
C ASP A 4 46.59 -10.75 -7.81
N HIS A 5 45.93 -11.45 -6.90
CA HIS A 5 44.61 -11.09 -6.37
C HIS A 5 44.71 -10.09 -5.21
N LEU A 6 45.91 -9.81 -4.69
CA LEU A 6 46.12 -8.93 -3.54
C LEU A 6 45.71 -7.49 -3.85
N ALA A 7 46.19 -6.93 -4.97
CA ALA A 7 45.87 -5.57 -5.39
C ALA A 7 44.35 -5.39 -5.66
N THR A 8 43.73 -6.39 -6.27
CA THR A 8 42.28 -6.41 -6.55
C THR A 8 41.46 -6.45 -5.25
N ASN A 9 41.90 -7.23 -4.25
CA ASN A 9 41.20 -7.34 -2.96
C ASN A 9 41.35 -6.07 -2.10
N GLU A 10 42.51 -5.41 -2.16
CA GLU A 10 42.73 -4.09 -1.54
C GLU A 10 41.82 -3.02 -2.17
N GLN A 11 41.72 -2.98 -3.51
CA GLN A 11 40.79 -2.08 -4.21
C GLN A 11 39.32 -2.38 -3.87
N LEU A 12 38.93 -3.66 -3.76
CA LEU A 12 37.58 -4.04 -3.36
C LEU A 12 37.26 -3.60 -1.94
N LYS A 13 38.20 -3.77 -0.99
CA LYS A 13 38.04 -3.28 0.39
C LYS A 13 37.90 -1.77 0.44
N ALA A 14 38.71 -1.03 -0.32
CA ALA A 14 38.61 0.43 -0.41
C ALA A 14 37.25 0.88 -0.96
N LEU A 15 36.73 0.22 -2.00
CA LEU A 15 35.42 0.50 -2.58
C LEU A 15 34.24 0.14 -1.66
N LEU A 16 34.37 -0.95 -0.89
CA LEU A 16 33.36 -1.31 0.12
C LEU A 16 33.40 -0.36 1.33
N ALA A 17 34.59 0.10 1.72
CA ALA A 17 34.78 1.05 2.81
C ALA A 17 34.30 2.47 2.45
N SER A 18 34.39 2.87 1.17
CA SER A 18 33.97 4.19 0.68
C SER A 18 32.46 4.43 0.68
N HIS A 19 31.68 3.61 1.40
CA HIS A 19 30.25 3.79 1.68
C HIS A 19 29.43 4.20 0.45
N GLN A 20 29.08 3.21 -0.37
CA GLN A 20 27.95 3.39 -1.27
C GLN A 20 26.70 3.51 -0.41
N GLN A 21 26.18 4.74 -0.24
CA GLN A 21 24.86 4.92 0.33
C GLN A 21 23.89 4.05 -0.47
N PRO A 22 23.16 3.12 0.18
CA PRO A 22 22.23 2.26 -0.54
C PRO A 22 21.26 3.14 -1.32
N PRO A 23 20.93 2.77 -2.57
CA PRO A 23 20.05 3.58 -3.40
C PRO A 23 18.72 3.81 -2.67
N ILE A 24 18.23 5.04 -2.72
CA ILE A 24 16.96 5.40 -2.10
C ILE A 24 15.86 4.58 -2.80
N ARG A 25 15.22 3.70 -2.04
CA ARG A 25 14.10 2.90 -2.54
C ARG A 25 12.81 3.73 -2.48
N PHE A 26 12.31 4.11 -3.66
CA PHE A 26 10.99 4.70 -3.81
C PHE A 26 9.92 3.61 -3.83
N LYS A 27 9.15 3.50 -2.74
CA LYS A 27 7.99 2.63 -2.62
C LYS A 27 6.74 3.50 -2.69
N GLN A 28 6.06 3.42 -3.82
CA GLN A 28 4.85 4.20 -4.06
C GLN A 28 3.60 3.52 -3.49
N ILE A 29 3.57 2.19 -3.42
CA ILE A 29 2.37 1.43 -3.04
C ILE A 29 2.64 0.58 -1.80
N PHE A 30 1.72 0.67 -0.83
CA PHE A 30 1.64 -0.18 0.34
C PHE A 30 0.35 -0.99 0.30
N ASN A 31 0.46 -2.31 0.42
CA ASN A 31 -0.71 -3.21 0.49
C ASN A 31 -0.90 -3.70 1.93
N ASP A 32 0.19 -4.06 2.61
CA ASP A 32 0.19 -4.38 4.04
C ASP A 32 1.32 -3.62 4.73
N ALA A 33 0.95 -2.61 5.54
CA ALA A 33 1.88 -1.83 6.32
C ALA A 33 1.22 -1.18 7.53
N THR A 34 1.94 -1.16 8.64
CA THR A 34 1.50 -0.50 9.86
C THR A 34 1.55 1.03 9.71
N PRO A 35 0.71 1.80 10.43
CA PRO A 35 0.80 3.26 10.45
C PRO A 35 2.20 3.76 10.82
N ALA A 36 2.89 3.07 11.73
CA ALA A 36 4.25 3.39 12.14
C ALA A 36 5.25 3.28 10.98
N ALA A 37 5.14 2.25 10.14
CA ALA A 37 5.98 2.07 8.97
C ALA A 37 5.68 3.12 7.88
N ILE A 38 4.41 3.47 7.69
CA ILE A 38 4.00 4.51 6.74
C ILE A 38 4.54 5.88 7.18
N LYS A 39 4.39 6.23 8.47
CA LYS A 39 4.93 7.47 9.03
C LYS A 39 6.43 7.56 8.88
N ASP A 40 7.16 6.50 9.23
CA ASP A 40 8.62 6.47 9.10
C ASP A 40 9.06 6.66 7.63
N TYR A 41 8.36 5.99 6.71
CA TYR A 41 8.61 6.15 5.28
C TYR A 41 8.37 7.59 4.79
N LEU A 42 7.26 8.22 5.22
CA LEU A 42 6.92 9.61 4.87
C LEU A 42 7.81 10.66 5.53
N CYS A 43 8.48 10.33 6.64
CA CYS A 43 9.54 11.16 7.22
C CYS A 43 10.83 11.13 6.38
N GLY A 44 10.98 10.15 5.49
CA GLY A 44 12.13 9.99 4.62
C GLY A 44 12.15 10.96 3.43
N TYR A 45 12.91 10.58 2.40
CA TYR A 45 13.08 11.38 1.18
C TYR A 45 11.81 11.49 0.35
N TRP A 46 10.98 10.44 0.35
CA TRP A 46 9.78 10.37 -0.49
C TRP A 46 8.52 10.53 0.35
N ARG A 47 7.67 11.46 -0.06
CA ARG A 47 6.55 11.93 0.76
C ARG A 47 5.18 11.65 0.14
N SER A 48 5.11 10.82 -0.89
CA SER A 48 3.83 10.53 -1.58
C SER A 48 3.58 9.04 -1.69
N VAL A 49 2.51 8.51 -1.08
CA VAL A 49 2.26 7.07 -1.07
C VAL A 49 0.79 6.74 -1.35
N GLY A 50 0.56 5.60 -1.97
CA GLY A 50 -0.73 4.97 -2.11
C GLY A 50 -0.85 3.77 -1.20
N ILE A 51 -1.97 3.64 -0.50
CA ILE A 51 -2.38 2.39 0.12
C ILE A 51 -3.37 1.73 -0.83
N MET A 52 -2.94 0.65 -1.47
CA MET A 52 -3.71 0.00 -2.53
C MET A 52 -3.82 -1.50 -2.27
N SER A 53 -5.03 -2.03 -2.33
CA SER A 53 -5.29 -3.44 -2.09
C SER A 53 -6.54 -3.89 -2.83
N ASP A 54 -6.44 -5.04 -3.49
CA ASP A 54 -7.55 -5.79 -4.06
C ASP A 54 -8.28 -6.66 -3.03
N GLU A 55 -7.67 -6.86 -1.84
CA GLU A 55 -8.25 -7.56 -0.69
C GLU A 55 -8.07 -6.72 0.58
N ALA A 56 -8.73 -5.56 0.60
CA ALA A 56 -8.59 -4.57 1.66
C ALA A 56 -9.25 -4.99 2.99
N GLY A 57 -9.74 -6.22 3.12
CA GLY A 57 -10.27 -6.73 4.39
C GLY A 57 -9.25 -6.65 5.52
N THR A 58 -7.97 -6.92 5.22
CA THR A 58 -6.86 -6.77 6.17
C THR A 58 -6.58 -5.31 6.53
N ILE A 59 -6.83 -4.37 5.62
CA ILE A 59 -6.62 -2.93 5.84
C ILE A 59 -7.76 -2.35 6.71
N PHE A 60 -9.01 -2.75 6.45
CA PHE A 60 -10.18 -2.32 7.22
C PHE A 60 -10.25 -2.97 8.61
N ASN A 61 -9.80 -4.22 8.75
CA ASN A 61 -9.78 -4.93 10.03
C ASN A 61 -8.44 -4.78 10.78
N GLY A 62 -7.38 -4.38 10.09
CA GLY A 62 -6.03 -4.28 10.63
C GLY A 62 -5.66 -2.89 11.11
N TYR A 63 -4.35 -2.66 11.23
CA TYR A 63 -3.82 -1.47 11.89
C TYR A 63 -3.80 -0.22 11.01
N THR A 64 -3.76 -0.37 9.69
CA THR A 64 -3.51 0.72 8.75
C THR A 64 -4.59 1.81 8.82
N LEU A 65 -5.87 1.43 8.88
CA LEU A 65 -6.99 2.39 9.02
C LEU A 65 -7.40 2.65 10.48
N ASN A 66 -6.62 2.20 11.48
CA ASN A 66 -6.91 2.55 12.87
C ASN A 66 -6.58 4.02 13.19
N GLU A 67 -5.76 4.68 12.38
CA GLU A 67 -5.40 6.08 12.54
C GLU A 67 -6.00 6.98 11.44
N LEU A 68 -7.33 6.94 11.27
CA LEU A 68 -8.02 7.76 10.27
C LEU A 68 -7.68 9.27 10.33
N PRO A 69 -7.46 9.92 11.51
CA PRO A 69 -7.04 11.31 11.53
C PRO A 69 -5.68 11.57 10.85
N PHE A 70 -4.75 10.62 10.95
CA PHE A 70 -3.47 10.70 10.24
C PHE A 70 -3.70 10.60 8.73
N ILE A 71 -4.50 9.62 8.29
CA ILE A 71 -4.85 9.44 6.87
C ILE A 71 -5.50 10.72 6.30
N ASN A 72 -6.45 11.31 7.02
CA ASN A 72 -7.10 12.56 6.61
C ASN A 72 -6.09 13.70 6.47
N LYS A 73 -5.18 13.89 7.44
CA LYS A 73 -4.13 14.91 7.37
C LYS A 73 -3.21 14.72 6.17
N MET A 74 -2.84 13.47 5.87
CA MET A 74 -1.98 13.17 4.71
C MET A 74 -2.72 13.32 3.37
N TRP A 75 -4.03 13.16 3.35
CA TRP A 75 -4.85 13.50 2.17
C TRP A 75 -4.92 15.02 1.97
N ASP A 76 -5.12 15.78 3.06
CA ASP A 76 -5.15 17.25 3.05
C ASP A 76 -3.76 17.88 2.76
N GLY A 77 -2.68 17.12 2.92
CA GLY A 77 -1.29 17.61 2.79
C GLY A 77 -0.80 18.38 4.02
N ALA A 78 -1.45 18.23 5.17
CA ALA A 78 -1.11 18.91 6.40
C ALA A 78 0.17 18.36 7.03
N THR A 79 0.90 19.22 7.75
CA THR A 79 2.06 18.78 8.54
C THR A 79 1.63 17.87 9.69
N PHE A 80 2.34 16.77 9.88
CA PHE A 80 2.12 15.83 10.97
C PHE A 80 3.41 15.63 11.76
N SER A 81 3.35 15.86 13.09
CA SER A 81 4.48 15.59 13.98
C SER A 81 4.44 14.14 14.46
N VAL A 82 5.58 13.47 14.34
CA VAL A 82 5.82 12.11 14.83
C VAL A 82 6.77 12.21 16.01
N GLU A 83 6.21 12.10 17.21
CA GLU A 83 6.98 12.00 18.45
C GLU A 83 7.08 10.54 18.90
N ARG A 84 8.30 10.11 19.26
CA ARG A 84 8.55 8.81 19.89
C ARG A 84 9.44 8.99 21.09
N LYS A 85 9.18 8.25 22.17
CA LYS A 85 9.90 8.38 23.46
C LYS A 85 11.43 8.31 23.34
N SER A 86 11.95 7.54 22.37
CA SER A 86 13.37 7.25 22.19
C SER A 86 14.03 7.96 21.01
N GLU A 87 13.31 8.83 20.29
CA GLU A 87 13.82 9.48 19.07
C GLU A 87 13.47 10.97 19.07
N PRO A 88 14.30 11.81 18.40
CA PRO A 88 13.93 13.20 18.18
C PRO A 88 12.64 13.30 17.35
N GLU A 89 11.89 14.38 17.56
CA GLU A 89 10.69 14.70 16.79
C GLU A 89 10.99 14.67 15.28
N LYS A 90 10.14 13.98 14.52
CA LYS A 90 10.20 13.97 13.06
C LYS A 90 8.94 14.62 12.50
N LEU A 91 9.09 15.51 11.54
CA LEU A 91 7.97 16.20 10.90
C LEU A 91 7.73 15.65 9.50
N ILE A 92 6.51 15.17 9.26
CA ILE A 92 6.03 14.84 7.93
C ILE A 92 5.46 16.13 7.34
N ARG A 93 6.15 16.70 6.35
CA ARG A 93 5.78 17.96 5.66
C ARG A 93 5.53 17.71 4.18
N ASP A 94 4.50 18.32 3.61
CA ASP A 94 4.15 18.22 2.19
C ASP A 94 3.98 16.77 1.72
N ALA A 95 3.48 15.91 2.61
CA ALA A 95 3.22 14.51 2.27
C ALA A 95 1.81 14.33 1.69
N ARG A 96 1.66 13.37 0.78
CA ARG A 96 0.40 13.01 0.15
C ARG A 96 0.12 11.53 0.30
N LEU A 97 -1.09 11.19 0.72
CA LEU A 97 -1.53 9.81 0.83
C LEU A 97 -2.83 9.61 0.06
N THR A 98 -2.86 8.59 -0.79
CA THR A 98 -4.05 8.16 -1.53
C THR A 98 -4.45 6.73 -1.17
N LEU A 99 -5.73 6.41 -1.36
CA LEU A 99 -6.30 5.09 -1.07
C LEU A 99 -6.96 4.52 -2.33
N ALA A 100 -6.72 3.25 -2.62
CA ALA A 100 -7.47 2.49 -3.63
C ALA A 100 -7.74 1.08 -3.10
N LEU A 101 -8.91 0.89 -2.51
CA LEU A 101 -9.23 -0.29 -1.71
C LEU A 101 -10.44 -1.02 -2.30
N MET A 102 -10.26 -2.27 -2.66
CA MET A 102 -11.34 -3.19 -3.02
C MET A 102 -11.60 -4.10 -1.83
N VAL A 103 -12.86 -4.31 -1.48
CA VAL A 103 -13.24 -5.07 -0.30
C VAL A 103 -14.55 -5.80 -0.55
N GLN A 104 -14.67 -7.00 0.00
CA GLN A 104 -15.92 -7.73 -0.02
C GLN A 104 -17.01 -6.98 0.76
N PRO A 105 -18.26 -6.91 0.26
CA PRO A 105 -19.33 -6.15 0.91
C PRO A 105 -19.55 -6.50 2.38
N ASP A 106 -19.47 -7.77 2.76
CA ASP A 106 -19.72 -8.20 4.13
C ASP A 106 -18.59 -7.80 5.09
N VAL A 107 -17.35 -7.78 4.61
CA VAL A 107 -16.22 -7.26 5.39
C VAL A 107 -16.39 -5.76 5.63
N PHE A 108 -16.79 -5.00 4.60
CA PHE A 108 -17.03 -3.55 4.74
C PHE A 108 -18.22 -3.24 5.66
N LYS A 109 -19.32 -4.00 5.57
CA LYS A 109 -20.45 -3.89 6.52
C LYS A 109 -19.99 -4.10 7.96
N GLY A 110 -19.15 -5.12 8.21
CA GLY A 110 -18.58 -5.35 9.53
C GLY A 110 -17.74 -4.18 10.04
N TYR A 111 -16.95 -3.54 9.17
CA TYR A 111 -16.22 -2.32 9.51
C TYR A 111 -17.17 -1.17 9.86
N LEU A 112 -18.21 -0.94 9.07
CA LEU A 112 -19.20 0.12 9.31
C LEU A 112 -19.87 -0.02 10.68
N GLN A 113 -20.23 -1.25 11.08
CA GLN A 113 -20.83 -1.50 12.40
C GLN A 113 -19.90 -1.14 13.57
N ARG A 114 -18.58 -1.32 13.41
CA ARG A 114 -17.59 -1.09 14.49
C ARG A 114 -17.02 0.33 14.51
N LYS A 115 -16.85 0.95 13.34
CA LYS A 115 -16.07 2.20 13.15
C LYS A 115 -16.75 3.23 12.25
N GLY A 116 -17.91 2.92 11.67
CA GLY A 116 -18.58 3.77 10.68
C GLY A 116 -18.92 5.15 11.21
N ASP A 117 -19.46 5.26 12.42
CA ASP A 117 -19.84 6.55 13.01
C ASP A 117 -18.61 7.44 13.26
N THR A 118 -17.52 6.86 13.77
CA THR A 118 -16.25 7.58 13.93
C THR A 118 -15.70 8.04 12.58
N ALA A 119 -15.64 7.14 11.59
CA ALA A 119 -15.13 7.45 10.26
C ALA A 119 -15.97 8.55 9.57
N LYS A 120 -17.29 8.53 9.75
CA LYS A 120 -18.18 9.59 9.28
C LYS A 120 -17.94 10.91 10.03
N GLY A 121 -17.89 10.87 11.36
CA GLY A 121 -17.79 12.05 12.21
C GLY A 121 -16.50 12.85 12.02
N ILE A 122 -15.37 12.19 11.74
CA ILE A 122 -14.10 12.85 11.43
C ILE A 122 -13.95 13.22 9.95
N GLY A 123 -14.96 12.93 9.12
CA GLY A 123 -14.95 13.23 7.69
C GLY A 123 -14.04 12.34 6.86
N PHE A 124 -13.70 11.13 7.30
CA PHE A 124 -12.92 10.18 6.50
C PHE A 124 -13.69 9.79 5.23
N PHE A 125 -14.95 9.36 5.37
CA PHE A 125 -15.76 8.98 4.21
C PHE A 125 -16.05 10.13 3.24
N ALA A 126 -16.05 11.38 3.72
CA ALA A 126 -16.18 12.55 2.85
C ALA A 126 -14.96 12.73 1.90
N ARG A 127 -13.81 12.13 2.24
CA ARG A 127 -12.59 12.13 1.43
C ARG A 127 -12.45 10.88 0.55
N CYS A 128 -13.39 9.95 0.63
CA CYS A 128 -13.37 8.71 -0.12
C CYS A 128 -14.46 8.70 -1.18
N LEU A 129 -14.10 8.30 -2.40
CA LEU A 129 -15.09 7.92 -3.40
C LEU A 129 -15.47 6.45 -3.19
N ILE A 130 -16.70 6.21 -2.72
CA ILE A 130 -17.22 4.86 -2.50
C ILE A 130 -18.08 4.47 -3.71
N CYS A 131 -17.81 3.29 -4.28
CA CYS A 131 -18.54 2.75 -5.42
C CYS A 131 -18.89 1.28 -5.17
N GLN A 132 -20.16 0.93 -5.38
CA GLN A 132 -20.65 -0.45 -5.33
C GLN A 132 -21.52 -0.69 -6.59
N PRO A 133 -20.91 -1.06 -7.72
CA PRO A 133 -21.65 -1.31 -8.95
C PRO A 133 -22.49 -2.58 -8.83
N ASP A 134 -23.61 -2.62 -9.56
CA ASP A 134 -24.46 -3.82 -9.63
C ASP A 134 -23.68 -5.01 -10.22
N SER A 135 -23.86 -6.18 -9.61
CA SER A 135 -23.24 -7.40 -10.12
C SER A 135 -23.75 -7.72 -11.53
N LYS A 136 -22.82 -7.94 -12.45
CA LYS A 136 -23.10 -8.50 -13.79
C LYS A 136 -22.98 -10.02 -13.82
N GLN A 137 -22.73 -10.66 -12.68
CA GLN A 137 -22.67 -12.12 -12.58
C GLN A 137 -24.04 -12.71 -12.89
N GLY A 138 -24.10 -13.74 -13.74
CA GLY A 138 -25.35 -14.39 -14.17
C GLY A 138 -26.17 -13.63 -15.22
N SER A 139 -25.87 -12.35 -15.47
CA SER A 139 -26.59 -11.51 -16.46
C SER A 139 -25.74 -11.11 -17.67
N ARG A 140 -24.55 -11.70 -17.82
CA ARG A 140 -23.68 -11.48 -18.98
C ARG A 140 -24.34 -12.04 -20.24
N ARG A 141 -24.98 -11.16 -21.02
CA ARG A 141 -25.46 -11.49 -22.37
C ARG A 141 -24.28 -11.51 -23.34
N ILE A 142 -23.90 -12.69 -23.81
CA ILE A 142 -22.90 -12.86 -24.87
C ILE A 142 -23.65 -12.76 -26.21
N SER A 143 -23.43 -11.67 -26.95
CA SER A 143 -24.09 -11.43 -28.24
C SER A 143 -23.44 -12.16 -29.42
N SER A 144 -22.16 -12.51 -29.31
CA SER A 144 -21.42 -13.26 -30.33
C SER A 144 -20.48 -14.27 -29.66
N PRO A 145 -20.98 -15.46 -29.26
CA PRO A 145 -20.15 -16.44 -28.59
C PRO A 145 -19.14 -17.04 -29.58
N VAL A 146 -17.85 -16.84 -29.31
CA VAL A 146 -16.77 -17.65 -29.90
C VAL A 146 -16.54 -18.82 -28.96
N VAL A 147 -17.09 -19.98 -29.29
CA VAL A 147 -16.89 -21.22 -28.52
C VAL A 147 -15.87 -22.07 -29.28
N SER A 148 -14.68 -22.25 -28.69
CA SER A 148 -13.73 -23.28 -29.15
C SER A 148 -13.79 -24.45 -28.19
N SER A 149 -14.17 -25.62 -28.69
CA SER A 149 -14.22 -26.88 -27.94
C SER A 149 -13.04 -27.81 -28.23
N GLU A 150 -12.07 -27.38 -29.04
CA GLU A 150 -10.97 -28.22 -29.54
C GLU A 150 -10.17 -28.89 -28.41
N HIS A 151 -9.90 -28.16 -27.32
CA HIS A 151 -9.09 -28.66 -26.21
C HIS A 151 -9.91 -29.03 -24.96
N LEU A 152 -11.24 -28.91 -25.01
CA LEU A 152 -12.12 -29.27 -23.88
C LEU A 152 -11.99 -30.75 -23.46
N PRO A 153 -11.91 -31.73 -24.39
CA PRO A 153 -11.77 -33.14 -24.03
C PRO A 153 -10.50 -33.45 -23.24
N VAL A 154 -9.39 -32.77 -23.54
CA VAL A 154 -8.11 -32.92 -22.83
C VAL A 154 -8.19 -32.36 -21.40
N PHE A 155 -8.91 -31.26 -21.21
CA PHE A 155 -9.12 -30.67 -19.89
C PHE A 155 -9.95 -31.57 -18.96
N HIS A 156 -11.01 -32.22 -19.48
CA HIS A 156 -11.88 -33.11 -18.70
C HIS A 156 -11.26 -34.48 -18.34
N GLN A 157 -10.08 -34.81 -18.89
CA GLN A 157 -9.34 -36.03 -18.54
C GLN A 157 -8.38 -35.86 -17.35
N ARG A 158 -8.27 -34.64 -16.79
CA ARG A 158 -7.49 -34.35 -15.58
C ARG A 158 -8.35 -34.45 -14.34
#